data_AF-A0A542IPW2-F1
#
_entry.id   AF-A0A542IPW2-F1
#
_cell.length_a   1.000
_cell.length_b   1.000
_cell.length_c   1.000
_cell.angle_alpha   90.00
_cell.angle_beta   90.00
_cell.angle_gamma   90.00
#
_symmetry.space_group_name_H-M   'P 1'
#
loop_
_entity.id
_entity.type
_entity.pdbx_description
1 polymer ?
#
loop_
_entity_poly.entity_id
_entity_poly.type
_entity_poly.pdbx_seq_one_letter_code
_entity_poly.pdbx_strand_id
1 'polypeptide(L)'
;MGIRIISMGVGEPDAVKRLDAIAARTAAQRGQPPYQPNGRFLQRWMVGIMFHQRLINLVVSNVVGPPVPAYFAGALVREAFQLSVLQGNLGIGVGVLSYAGQLHIDIVADIDSVPDAGTFSAGVSEALEQLGAITGKPRRGR
;
A
#
# COMPACT_ATOMS: atom_id res chain seq x y z
N MET A 1 3.36 -4.61 -14.30
CA MET A 1 2.62 -4.08 -13.14
C MET A 1 1.15 -4.40 -13.32
N GLY A 2 0.48 -4.91 -12.30
CA GLY A 2 -0.87 -5.42 -12.41
C GLY A 2 -1.65 -5.26 -11.13
N ILE A 3 -2.94 -4.95 -11.26
CA ILE A 3 -3.84 -4.88 -10.11
C ILE A 3 -4.23 -6.30 -9.71
N ARG A 4 -4.18 -6.57 -8.40
CA ARG A 4 -4.65 -7.81 -7.81
C ARG A 4 -5.67 -7.50 -6.73
N ILE A 5 -6.78 -8.22 -6.78
CA ILE A 5 -7.84 -8.11 -5.79
C ILE A 5 -7.69 -9.27 -4.82
N ILE A 6 -7.55 -8.94 -3.54
CA ILE A 6 -7.29 -9.90 -2.47
C ILE A 6 -8.30 -9.62 -1.36
N SER A 7 -8.94 -10.69 -0.86
CA SER A 7 -9.77 -10.59 0.34
C SER A 7 -8.87 -10.57 1.59
N MET A 8 -8.99 -9.47 2.35
CA MET A 8 -8.29 -9.30 3.62
C MET A 8 -9.02 -10.14 4.68
N GLY A 9 -8.33 -11.14 5.23
CA GLY A 9 -8.86 -11.99 6.30
C GLY A 9 -8.85 -11.28 7.65
N VAL A 10 -9.70 -10.28 7.82
CA VAL A 10 -9.74 -9.38 9.00
C VAL A 10 -10.18 -10.06 10.30
N GLY A 11 -10.54 -11.35 10.28
CA GLY A 11 -10.99 -12.10 11.45
C GLY A 11 -9.90 -12.80 12.27
N GLU A 12 -8.64 -12.82 11.82
CA GLU A 12 -7.54 -13.51 12.54
C GLU A 12 -6.90 -12.56 13.57
N PRO A 13 -7.01 -12.81 14.89
CA PRO A 13 -6.48 -11.92 15.91
C PRO A 13 -4.94 -11.91 15.97
N ASP A 14 -4.28 -13.02 15.65
CA ASP A 14 -2.82 -13.11 15.70
C ASP A 14 -2.16 -12.43 14.48
N ALA A 15 -1.31 -11.44 14.72
CA ALA A 15 -0.70 -10.63 13.66
C ALA A 15 0.19 -11.45 12.72
N VAL A 16 0.95 -12.42 13.23
CA VAL A 16 1.86 -13.26 12.45
C VAL A 16 1.06 -14.22 11.58
N LYS A 17 0.06 -14.91 12.16
CA LYS A 17 -0.83 -15.80 11.39
C LYS A 17 -1.59 -15.05 10.30
N ARG A 18 -2.04 -13.83 10.61
CA ARG A 18 -2.71 -12.94 9.64
C ARG A 18 -1.77 -12.59 8.49
N LEU A 19 -0.52 -12.21 8.79
CA LEU A 19 0.50 -11.91 7.78
C LEU A 19 0.79 -13.13 6.90
N ASP A 20 0.99 -14.30 7.49
CA ASP A 20 1.25 -15.55 6.76
C ASP A 20 0.09 -15.91 5.83
N ALA A 21 -1.14 -15.77 6.30
CA ALA A 21 -2.34 -16.00 5.48
C ALA A 21 -2.42 -15.01 4.30
N ILE A 22 -2.13 -13.72 4.52
CA ILE A 22 -2.10 -12.71 3.47
C ILE A 22 -0.98 -12.99 2.47
N ALA A 23 0.22 -13.35 2.97
CA ALA A 23 1.38 -13.67 2.13
C ALA A 23 1.09 -14.88 1.25
N ALA A 24 0.51 -15.95 1.79
CA ALA A 24 0.11 -17.13 1.04
C ALA A 24 -0.89 -16.81 -0.08
N ARG A 25 -1.95 -16.02 0.24
CA ARG A 25 -2.95 -15.58 -0.76
C ARG A 25 -2.33 -14.72 -1.86
N THR A 26 -1.46 -13.79 -1.48
CA THR A 26 -0.78 -12.89 -2.43
C THR A 26 0.20 -13.67 -3.30
N ALA A 27 0.91 -14.65 -2.75
CA ALA A 27 1.84 -15.52 -3.47
C ALA A 27 1.12 -16.42 -4.48
N ALA A 28 -0.03 -16.99 -4.12
CA ALA A 28 -0.85 -17.81 -5.03
C ALA A 28 -1.30 -17.04 -6.29
N GLN A 29 -1.42 -15.71 -6.20
CA GLN A 29 -1.76 -14.85 -7.35
C GLN A 29 -0.54 -14.38 -8.15
N ARG A 30 0.70 -14.70 -7.75
CA ARG A 30 1.92 -14.19 -8.42
C ARG A 30 2.10 -14.65 -9.87
N GLY A 31 1.47 -15.75 -10.28
CA GLY A 31 1.54 -16.29 -11.65
C GLY A 31 0.36 -15.95 -12.58
N GLN A 32 -0.67 -15.26 -12.09
CA GLN A 32 -1.83 -14.91 -12.92
C GLN A 32 -1.55 -13.63 -13.72
N PRO A 33 -1.97 -13.58 -15.00
CA PRO A 33 -1.80 -12.39 -15.81
C PRO A 33 -2.53 -11.22 -15.15
N PRO A 34 -1.91 -10.02 -15.16
CA PRO A 34 -2.53 -8.85 -14.58
C PRO A 34 -3.81 -8.52 -15.35
N TYR A 35 -4.86 -8.07 -14.64
CA TYR A 35 -6.07 -7.61 -15.30
C TYR A 35 -5.74 -6.42 -16.22
N GLN A 36 -5.90 -6.63 -17.53
CA GLN A 36 -5.72 -5.61 -18.56
C GLN A 36 -6.93 -5.62 -19.49
N PRO A 37 -7.76 -4.57 -19.47
CA PRO A 37 -8.85 -4.46 -20.42
C PRO A 37 -8.30 -4.14 -21.81
N ASN A 38 -8.42 -5.08 -22.74
CA ASN A 38 -8.08 -4.85 -24.14
C ASN A 38 -9.28 -4.23 -24.89
N GLY A 39 -9.01 -3.16 -25.64
CA GLY A 39 -9.98 -2.47 -26.50
C GLY A 39 -10.49 -1.13 -25.96
N ARG A 40 -10.44 -0.07 -26.79
CA ARG A 40 -10.80 1.33 -26.41
C ARG A 40 -12.20 1.48 -25.83
N PHE A 41 -13.17 0.71 -26.32
CA PHE A 41 -14.54 0.76 -25.83
C PHE A 41 -14.66 0.20 -24.41
N LEU A 42 -14.09 -0.98 -24.17
CA LEU A 42 -14.07 -1.63 -22.86
C LEU A 42 -13.30 -0.78 -21.83
N GLN A 43 -12.17 -0.20 -22.25
CA GLN A 43 -11.41 0.73 -21.42
C GLN A 43 -12.24 1.95 -21.00
N ARG A 44 -13.00 2.55 -21.93
CA ARG A 44 -13.83 3.73 -21.62
C ARG A 44 -15.00 3.39 -20.68
N TRP A 45 -15.62 2.23 -20.88
CA TRP A 45 -16.66 1.70 -20.00
C TRP A 45 -16.11 1.45 -18.59
N MET A 46 -14.93 0.84 -18.50
CA MET A 46 -14.25 0.59 -17.24
C MET A 46 -13.89 1.86 -16.47
N VAL A 47 -13.32 2.86 -17.15
CA VAL A 47 -13.02 4.16 -16.51
C VAL A 47 -14.30 4.77 -15.93
N GLY A 48 -15.44 4.65 -16.62
CA GLY A 48 -16.74 5.07 -16.10
C GLY A 48 -17.13 4.36 -14.80
N ILE A 49 -16.98 3.03 -14.75
CA ILE A 49 -17.28 2.23 -13.54
C ILE A 49 -16.32 2.55 -12.40
N MET A 50 -15.06 2.87 -12.69
CA MET A 50 -14.05 3.14 -11.66
C MET A 50 -14.36 4.36 -10.80
N PHE A 51 -15.18 5.32 -11.27
CA PHE A 51 -15.57 6.48 -10.45
C PHE A 51 -16.44 6.08 -9.24
N HIS A 52 -17.19 4.98 -9.31
CA HIS A 52 -18.10 4.51 -8.25
C HIS A 52 -18.07 2.97 -8.13
N GLN A 53 -16.88 2.42 -7.95
CA GLN A 53 -16.69 0.98 -7.86
C GLN A 53 -16.95 0.43 -6.45
N ARG A 54 -17.34 -0.84 -6.36
CA ARG A 54 -17.61 -1.55 -5.08
C ARG A 54 -16.80 -2.83 -4.92
N LEU A 55 -15.71 -2.95 -5.68
CA LEU A 55 -14.92 -4.17 -5.76
C LEU A 55 -13.82 -4.24 -4.70
N ILE A 56 -13.29 -3.08 -4.30
CA ILE A 56 -12.24 -2.97 -3.29
C ILE A 56 -12.51 -1.77 -2.38
N ASN A 57 -12.03 -1.86 -1.15
CA ASN A 57 -12.16 -0.80 -0.14
C ASN A 57 -10.92 0.12 -0.10
N LEU A 58 -9.75 -0.43 -0.43
CA LEU A 58 -8.48 0.29 -0.43
C LEU A 58 -7.58 -0.26 -1.53
N VAL A 59 -6.56 0.52 -1.90
CA VAL A 59 -5.49 0.11 -2.81
C VAL A 59 -4.17 0.07 -2.06
N VAL A 60 -3.33 -0.93 -2.34
CA VAL A 60 -1.96 -1.00 -1.85
C VAL A 60 -0.99 -1.03 -3.03
N SER A 61 -0.07 -0.07 -3.09
CA SER A 61 1.04 -0.06 -4.04
C SER A 61 2.32 -0.52 -3.35
N ASN A 62 3.00 -1.52 -3.91
CA ASN A 62 4.28 -2.01 -3.38
C ASN A 62 5.36 -1.84 -4.45
N VAL A 63 6.31 -0.95 -4.18
CA VAL A 63 7.41 -0.60 -5.08
C VAL A 63 8.73 -0.96 -4.41
N VAL A 64 9.54 -1.75 -5.10
CA VAL A 64 10.91 -2.02 -4.68
C VAL A 64 11.81 -0.91 -5.22
N GLY A 65 12.36 -0.10 -4.33
CA GLY A 65 13.31 0.95 -4.68
C GLY A 65 14.77 0.48 -4.65
N PRO A 66 15.71 1.40 -4.92
CA PRO A 66 17.14 1.09 -4.91
C PRO A 66 17.62 0.59 -3.54
N PRO A 67 18.49 -0.44 -3.49
CA PRO A 67 19.02 -0.97 -2.23
C PRO A 67 20.11 -0.08 -1.63
N VAL A 68 20.64 0.89 -2.39
CA VAL A 68 21.67 1.84 -1.96
C VAL A 68 21.12 3.26 -1.91
N PRO A 69 21.63 4.12 -1.01
CA PRO A 69 21.22 5.51 -0.97
C PRO A 69 21.56 6.26 -2.26
N ALA A 70 20.67 7.17 -2.63
CA ALA A 70 20.82 8.07 -3.76
C ALA A 70 21.31 9.44 -3.27
N TYR A 71 21.85 10.23 -4.19
CA TYR A 71 22.23 11.61 -3.94
C TYR A 71 21.46 12.53 -4.89
N PHE A 72 20.93 13.62 -4.35
CA PHE A 72 20.28 14.68 -5.13
C PHE A 72 21.08 15.97 -4.93
N ALA A 73 21.63 16.51 -6.03
CA ALA A 73 22.50 17.69 -6.00
C ALA A 73 23.65 17.59 -4.96
N GLY A 74 24.22 16.40 -4.79
CA GLY A 74 25.29 16.13 -3.81
C GLY A 74 24.82 15.86 -2.38
N ALA A 75 23.53 16.05 -2.07
CA ALA A 75 22.95 15.73 -0.77
C ALA A 75 22.46 14.28 -0.73
N LEU A 76 22.72 13.59 0.38
CA LEU A 76 22.25 12.22 0.59
C LEU A 76 20.73 12.19 0.80
N VAL A 77 20.01 11.46 -0.04
CA VAL A 77 18.58 11.19 0.14
C VAL A 77 18.44 10.17 1.27
N ARG A 78 17.78 10.57 2.36
CA ARG A 78 17.65 9.75 3.58
C ARG A 78 16.45 8.82 3.54
N GLU A 79 15.35 9.32 3.00
CA GLU A 79 14.06 8.67 3.03
C GLU A 79 13.37 8.94 1.69
N ALA A 80 12.57 7.99 1.24
CA ALA A 80 11.77 8.13 0.04
C ALA A 80 10.38 7.56 0.32
N PHE A 81 9.36 8.36 0.03
CA PHE A 81 7.96 7.96 0.15
C PHE A 81 7.35 7.99 -1.25
N GLN A 82 6.54 6.99 -1.57
CA GLN A 82 5.61 7.16 -2.67
C GLN A 82 4.39 7.92 -2.14
N LEU A 83 3.64 8.56 -3.04
CA LEU A 83 2.35 9.15 -2.68
C LEU A 83 1.31 8.43 -3.50
N SER A 84 0.49 7.64 -2.81
CA SER A 84 -0.63 6.93 -3.43
C SER A 84 -1.68 7.92 -3.92
N VAL A 85 -2.24 7.66 -5.11
CA VAL A 85 -3.31 8.49 -5.68
C VAL A 85 -4.64 7.79 -5.44
N LEU A 86 -5.61 8.52 -4.89
CA LEU A 86 -6.99 8.06 -4.75
C LEU A 86 -7.73 8.24 -6.07
N GLN A 87 -8.54 7.25 -6.43
CA GLN A 87 -9.34 7.28 -7.66
C GLN A 87 -10.79 6.86 -7.36
N GLY A 88 -11.74 7.63 -7.90
CA GLY A 88 -13.16 7.36 -7.73
C GLY A 88 -13.60 7.51 -6.27
N ASN A 89 -14.28 6.50 -5.75
CA ASN A 89 -14.78 6.44 -4.38
C ASN A 89 -13.85 5.67 -3.42
N LEU A 90 -12.57 5.48 -3.77
CA LEU A 90 -11.59 4.92 -2.85
C LEU A 90 -11.16 5.99 -1.84
N GLY A 91 -11.54 5.79 -0.57
CA GLY A 91 -11.21 6.71 0.51
C GLY A 91 -9.82 6.52 1.10
N ILE A 92 -9.16 5.36 0.91
CA ILE A 92 -7.82 5.07 1.44
C ILE A 92 -6.92 4.43 0.37
N GLY A 93 -5.70 4.93 0.26
CA GLY A 93 -4.61 4.37 -0.53
C GLY A 93 -3.36 4.22 0.34
N VAL A 94 -2.71 3.07 0.24
CA VAL A 94 -1.49 2.75 0.98
C VAL A 94 -0.35 2.53 0.01
N GLY A 95 0.76 3.22 0.20
CA GLY A 95 1.97 2.95 -0.54
C GLY A 95 3.02 2.33 0.37
N VAL A 96 3.79 1.40 -0.18
CA VAL A 96 4.92 0.74 0.42
C VAL A 96 6.13 0.85 -0.51
N LEU A 97 7.17 1.56 -0.09
CA LEU A 97 8.41 1.74 -0.84
C LEU A 97 9.59 1.24 -0.02
N SER A 98 10.34 0.26 -0.52
CA SER A 98 11.64 -0.06 0.06
C SER A 98 12.72 0.86 -0.51
N TYR A 99 13.56 1.43 0.34
CA TYR A 99 14.63 2.35 -0.07
C TYR A 99 15.82 2.25 0.88
N ALA A 100 17.03 2.02 0.34
CA ALA A 100 18.27 2.04 1.11
C ALA A 100 18.24 1.19 2.42
N GLY A 101 17.61 0.01 2.36
CA GLY A 101 17.46 -0.90 3.50
C GLY A 101 16.33 -0.54 4.47
N GLN A 102 15.53 0.48 4.17
CA GLN A 102 14.36 0.89 4.93
C GLN A 102 13.07 0.55 4.17
N LEU A 103 11.98 0.37 4.91
CA LEU A 103 10.64 0.21 4.37
C LEU A 103 9.81 1.43 4.79
N HIS A 104 9.36 2.20 3.81
CA HIS A 104 8.50 3.36 4.02
C HIS A 104 7.07 3.01 3.66
N ILE A 105 6.13 3.40 4.51
CA ILE A 105 4.69 3.18 4.31
C ILE A 105 4.00 4.55 4.37
N ASP A 106 3.31 4.93 3.29
CA ASP A 106 2.46 6.11 3.21
C ASP A 106 0.98 5.71 3.23
N ILE A 107 0.16 6.56 3.86
CA ILE A 107 -1.30 6.43 3.86
C ILE A 107 -1.85 7.76 3.36
N VAL A 108 -2.59 7.70 2.26
CA VAL A 108 -3.35 8.82 1.72
C VAL A 108 -4.82 8.51 1.92
N ALA A 109 -5.53 9.42 2.57
CA ALA A 109 -6.96 9.28 2.84
C ALA A 109 -7.72 10.55 2.44
N ASP A 110 -8.94 10.35 1.95
CA ASP A 110 -9.90 11.43 1.76
C ASP A 110 -10.70 11.61 3.06
N ILE A 111 -10.51 12.75 3.72
CA ILE A 111 -11.06 13.00 5.06
C ILE A 111 -12.59 13.12 5.06
N ASP A 112 -13.18 13.52 3.93
CA ASP A 112 -14.63 13.65 3.82
C ASP A 112 -15.31 12.28 3.71
N SER A 113 -14.64 11.30 3.09
CA SER A 113 -15.14 9.91 2.99
C SER A 113 -14.67 9.00 4.12
N VAL A 114 -13.55 9.32 4.78
CA VAL A 114 -12.95 8.52 5.87
C VAL A 114 -12.58 9.43 7.05
N PRO A 115 -13.57 9.88 7.84
CA PRO A 115 -13.34 10.80 8.96
C PRO A 115 -12.47 10.19 10.07
N ASP A 116 -12.39 8.86 10.15
CA ASP A 116 -11.62 8.08 11.10
C ASP A 116 -10.27 7.58 10.54
N ALA A 117 -9.73 8.24 9.52
CA ALA A 117 -8.43 7.88 8.92
C ALA A 117 -7.29 7.78 9.95
N GLY A 118 -7.35 8.56 11.03
CA GLY A 118 -6.41 8.46 12.15
C GLY A 118 -6.44 7.09 12.86
N THR A 119 -7.62 6.49 13.01
CA THR A 119 -7.79 5.14 13.57
C THR A 119 -7.11 4.09 12.69
N PHE A 120 -7.26 4.21 11.36
CA PHE A 120 -6.59 3.33 10.41
C PHE A 120 -5.07 3.45 10.51
N SER A 121 -4.53 4.67 10.54
CA SER A 121 -3.09 4.92 10.69
C SER A 121 -2.53 4.38 12.02
N ALA A 122 -3.26 4.55 13.11
CA ALA A 122 -2.90 3.99 14.41
C ALA A 122 -2.89 2.45 14.38
N GLY A 123 -3.90 1.82 13.78
CA GLY A 123 -3.97 0.36 13.63
C GLY A 123 -2.85 -0.22 12.77
N VAL A 124 -2.42 0.49 11.73
CA VAL A 124 -1.23 0.10 10.94
C VAL A 124 0.03 0.14 11.79
N SER A 125 0.20 1.20 12.59
CA SER A 125 1.36 1.34 13.48
C SER A 125 1.38 0.22 14.52
N GLU A 126 0.24 -0.04 15.19
CA GLU A 126 0.11 -1.12 16.17
C GLU A 126 0.41 -2.50 15.55
N ALA A 127 -0.11 -2.79 14.35
CA ALA A 127 0.15 -4.05 13.68
C ALA A 127 1.64 -4.24 13.36
N LEU A 128 2.35 -3.17 12.98
CA LEU A 128 3.79 -3.21 12.75
C LEU A 128 4.58 -3.43 14.05
N GLU A 129 4.13 -2.85 15.16
CA GLU A 129 4.71 -3.10 16.49
C GLU A 129 4.52 -4.57 16.90
N GLN A 130 3.31 -5.12 16.72
CA GLN A 130 3.01 -6.53 17.00
C GLN A 130 3.87 -7.49 16.16
N LEU A 131 4.21 -7.10 14.93
CA LEU A 131 5.11 -7.85 14.04
C LEU A 131 6.61 -7.63 14.35
N GLY A 132 6.95 -6.77 15.32
CA GLY A 132 8.34 -6.43 15.65
C GLY A 132 9.05 -5.57 14.59
N ALA A 133 8.31 -5.02 13.62
CA ALA A 133 8.84 -4.24 12.51
C ALA A 133 9.30 -2.83 12.95
N ILE A 134 8.78 -2.31 14.07
CA ILE A 134 9.21 -1.04 14.66
C ILE A 134 10.28 -1.35 15.71
N THR A 135 11.52 -1.50 15.26
CA THR A 135 12.69 -1.68 16.12
C THR A 135 13.62 -0.47 15.99
N GLY A 136 13.33 0.64 16.69
CA GLY A 136 14.31 1.72 16.87
C GLY A 136 13.76 3.12 17.14
N LYS A 137 14.34 3.76 18.17
CA LYS A 137 14.15 5.18 18.56
C LYS A 137 14.18 6.13 17.34
N PRO A 138 13.35 7.18 17.29
CA PRO A 138 13.43 8.20 16.24
C PRO A 138 14.85 8.74 16.18
N ARG A 139 15.54 8.52 15.05
CA ARG A 139 16.87 9.08 14.83
C ARG A 139 16.69 10.57 14.60
N ARG A 140 16.90 11.37 15.66
CA ARG A 140 16.99 12.83 15.57
C ARG A 140 17.94 13.18 14.44
N GLY A 141 17.41 13.90 13.44
CA GLY A 141 18.19 14.47 12.36
C GLY A 141 19.37 15.25 12.91
N ARG A 142 20.56 14.99 12.36
CA ARG A 142 21.77 15.77 12.56
C ARG A 142 22.11 16.44 11.25
#